data_AF-A0A9P8GND2-F1
#
_entry.id   AF-A0A9P8GND2-F1
#
_cell.length_a   1.000
_cell.length_b   1.000
_cell.length_c   1.000
_cell.angle_alpha   90.00
_cell.angle_beta   90.00
_cell.angle_gamma   90.00
#
_symmetry.space_group_name_H-M   'P 1'
#
loop_
_entity.id
_entity.type
_entity.pdbx_description
1 polymer ?
#
loop_
_entity_poly.entity_id
_entity_poly.type
_entity_poly.pdbx_seq_one_letter_code
_entity_poly.pdbx_strand_id
1 'polypeptide(L)'
;MYLGLTDLAKGLLGGGGVSTGNHNALTNSKGGDRYYTRGEISDRGPCPGLNALANQGYLPRNGRNITLPQVEEALVTALHMDKALATAITNPLRSLLRKDGTFDLVLMRQHNVIEHDASFTRLDFREGDNFNFQPTLFRKMLDDANGGPVTISSLARTYLRRNKESRDAGAPALPWNLWFVNLLQSVSLMNTAKMGGELSREVMTTFYEEERFSEEILENRETRTLIGLVGYAMSLLFCIVLRI
;
A
#
# COMPACT_ATOMS: atom_id res chain seq x y z
N MET A 1 7.35 9.70 14.29
CA MET A 1 8.06 8.66 15.05
C MET A 1 8.41 7.58 14.05
N TYR A 2 9.69 7.49 13.69
CA TYR A 2 10.19 6.77 12.52
C TYR A 2 10.19 5.26 12.77
N LEU A 3 9.73 4.46 11.80
CA LEU A 3 9.89 3.01 11.80
C LEU A 3 11.38 2.68 11.83
N GLY A 4 11.88 2.31 13.01
CA GLY A 4 13.22 1.77 13.20
C GLY A 4 13.19 0.24 13.11
N LEU A 5 14.35 -0.36 12.86
CA LEU A 5 14.58 -1.82 12.94
C LEU A 5 14.05 -2.45 14.24
N THR A 6 13.93 -1.65 15.30
CA THR A 6 13.39 -2.04 16.61
C THR A 6 11.91 -2.41 16.59
N ASP A 7 11.10 -1.79 15.71
CA ASP A 7 9.66 -2.07 15.64
C ASP A 7 9.38 -3.39 14.90
N LEU A 8 10.23 -3.73 13.93
CA LEU A 8 10.20 -5.01 13.22
C LEU A 8 10.60 -6.17 14.15
N ALA A 9 11.62 -5.96 15.00
CA ALA A 9 12.10 -6.95 15.96
C ALA A 9 11.11 -7.20 17.11
N LYS A 10 10.40 -6.16 17.58
CA LYS A 10 9.37 -6.30 18.62
C LYS A 10 8.16 -7.10 18.16
N GLY A 11 7.78 -7.00 16.88
CA GLY A 11 6.72 -7.83 16.28
C GLY A 11 7.07 -9.32 16.23
N LEU A 12 8.36 -9.66 16.15
CA LEU A 12 8.84 -11.05 16.05
C LEU A 12 9.03 -11.75 17.41
N LEU A 13 9.10 -11.00 18.52
CA LEU A 13 9.43 -11.55 19.85
C LEU A 13 8.33 -11.32 20.92
N GLY A 14 7.29 -10.53 20.61
CA GLY A 14 6.22 -10.17 21.54
C GLY A 14 5.05 -11.15 21.57
N GLY A 15 5.29 -12.42 21.91
CA GLY A 15 4.24 -13.34 22.33
C GLY A 15 3.83 -13.04 23.76
N GLY A 16 2.64 -12.47 23.99
CA GLY A 16 2.05 -12.43 25.32
C GLY A 16 1.05 -11.30 25.56
N GLY A 17 -0.18 -11.68 25.91
CA GLY A 17 -1.17 -10.79 26.55
C GLY A 17 -2.49 -10.70 25.81
N VAL A 18 -3.34 -11.73 25.93
CA VAL A 18 -4.77 -11.64 25.59
C VAL A 18 -5.42 -10.69 26.59
N SER A 19 -5.82 -9.51 26.13
CA SER A 19 -6.79 -8.66 26.83
C SER A 19 -8.13 -8.83 26.11
N THR A 20 -9.07 -9.45 26.82
CA THR A 20 -10.48 -9.55 26.44
C THR A 20 -11.15 -8.20 26.68
N GLY A 21 -11.03 -7.32 25.68
CA GLY A 21 -11.84 -6.10 25.57
C GLY A 21 -13.16 -6.41 24.87
N ASN A 22 -14.24 -5.92 25.42
CA ASN A 22 -15.62 -6.20 25.03
C ASN A 22 -15.94 -5.68 23.61
N HIS A 23 -15.75 -6.52 22.58
CA HIS A 23 -16.11 -6.24 21.19
C HIS A 23 -17.62 -6.41 20.95
N ASN A 24 -18.42 -5.56 21.59
CA ASN A 24 -19.86 -5.46 21.32
C ASN A 24 -20.23 -4.01 21.00
N ALA A 25 -19.68 -3.51 19.90
CA ALA A 25 -20.25 -2.44 19.09
C ALA A 25 -19.43 -2.38 17.80
N LEU A 26 -19.84 -3.17 16.81
CA LEU A 26 -19.74 -2.89 15.37
C LEU A 26 -20.33 -4.13 14.69
N THR A 27 -21.57 -3.96 14.28
CA THR A 27 -22.43 -5.00 13.74
C THR A 27 -21.77 -5.72 12.58
N ASN A 28 -21.59 -7.02 12.79
CA ASN A 28 -21.53 -8.06 11.78
C ASN A 28 -22.57 -7.79 10.67
N SER A 29 -22.12 -7.31 9.50
CA SER A 29 -22.95 -7.27 8.29
C SER A 29 -22.32 -8.17 7.23
N LYS A 30 -22.46 -9.48 7.39
CA LYS A 30 -22.62 -10.33 6.21
C LYS A 30 -23.95 -9.94 5.55
N GLY A 31 -23.90 -8.95 4.66
CA GLY A 31 -25.03 -8.47 3.83
C GLY A 31 -25.30 -6.96 3.78
N GLY A 32 -24.30 -6.09 3.55
CA GLY A 32 -24.55 -4.62 3.45
C GLY A 32 -23.52 -3.84 2.62
N ASP A 33 -23.99 -2.86 1.83
CA ASP A 33 -23.32 -1.69 1.22
C ASP A 33 -21.91 -1.78 0.59
N ARG A 34 -21.33 -2.97 0.44
CA ARG A 34 -19.99 -3.19 -0.14
C ARG A 34 -20.07 -3.36 -1.65
N TYR A 35 -20.22 -2.24 -2.35
CA TYR A 35 -20.09 -2.16 -3.80
C TYR A 35 -19.02 -1.12 -4.18
N TYR A 36 -18.48 -1.24 -5.39
CA TYR A 36 -17.51 -0.26 -5.89
C TYR A 36 -18.20 1.05 -6.28
N THR A 37 -17.64 2.16 -5.82
CA THR A 37 -17.96 3.50 -6.30
C THR A 37 -16.67 4.30 -6.32
N ARG A 38 -16.34 4.88 -7.48
CA ARG A 38 -15.18 5.77 -7.59
C ARG A 38 -15.44 7.03 -6.79
N GLY A 39 -14.67 7.24 -5.73
CA GLY A 39 -14.78 8.47 -4.95
C GLY A 39 -14.14 9.66 -5.63
N GLU A 40 -14.50 10.85 -5.16
CA GLU A 40 -13.90 12.10 -5.60
C GLU A 40 -12.41 12.13 -5.30
N ILE A 41 -11.61 12.51 -6.30
CA ILE A 41 -10.16 12.59 -6.15
C ILE A 41 -9.72 13.61 -5.11
N SER A 42 -10.55 14.64 -4.83
CA SER A 42 -10.34 15.60 -3.75
C SER A 42 -10.30 14.97 -2.37
N ASP A 43 -10.83 13.76 -2.21
CA ASP A 43 -11.00 13.04 -0.94
C ASP A 43 -10.08 11.81 -0.82
N ARG A 44 -9.09 11.69 -1.71
CA ARG A 44 -8.20 10.53 -1.81
C ARG A 44 -6.74 10.87 -1.51
N GLY A 45 -5.96 9.86 -1.18
CA GLY A 45 -4.52 9.97 -0.94
C GLY A 45 -3.70 9.46 -2.14
N PRO A 46 -2.36 9.40 -2.01
CA PRO A 46 -1.50 8.78 -3.01
C PRO A 46 -1.53 7.24 -2.97
N CYS A 47 -2.08 6.63 -1.90
CA CYS A 47 -2.07 5.18 -1.70
C CYS A 47 -3.27 4.51 -2.41
N PRO A 48 -3.04 3.74 -3.49
CA PRO A 48 -4.12 3.09 -4.22
C PRO A 48 -4.88 2.07 -3.35
N GLY A 49 -4.20 1.40 -2.40
CA GLY A 49 -4.83 0.41 -1.52
C GLY A 49 -5.86 1.01 -0.57
N LEU A 50 -5.54 2.11 0.11
CA LEU A 50 -6.50 2.77 1.01
C LEU A 50 -7.61 3.47 0.22
N ASN A 51 -7.29 4.03 -0.94
CA ASN A 51 -8.29 4.57 -1.86
C ASN A 51 -9.27 3.47 -2.30
N ALA A 52 -8.78 2.27 -2.61
CA ALA A 52 -9.61 1.13 -2.98
C ALA A 52 -10.52 0.65 -1.86
N LEU A 53 -10.00 0.54 -0.64
CA LEU A 53 -10.83 0.19 0.52
C LEU A 53 -11.94 1.23 0.77
N ALA A 54 -11.67 2.53 0.57
CA ALA A 54 -12.70 3.57 0.64
C ALA A 54 -13.70 3.47 -0.54
N ASN A 55 -13.22 3.25 -1.77
CA ASN A 55 -14.07 3.10 -2.97
C ASN A 55 -14.99 1.87 -2.88
N GLN A 56 -14.58 0.83 -2.15
CA GLN A 56 -15.36 -0.40 -1.97
C GLN A 56 -16.13 -0.43 -0.63
N GLY A 57 -16.09 0.65 0.14
CA GLY A 57 -16.88 0.79 1.38
C GLY A 57 -16.34 0.02 2.59
N TYR A 58 -15.10 -0.45 2.54
CA TYR A 58 -14.40 -1.00 3.72
C TYR A 58 -13.88 0.10 4.66
N LEU A 59 -13.64 1.29 4.12
CA LEU A 59 -13.36 2.52 4.86
C LEU A 59 -14.45 3.57 4.55
N PRO A 60 -14.59 4.64 5.37
CA PRO A 60 -15.47 5.76 5.05
C PRO A 60 -15.29 6.24 3.60
N ARG A 61 -16.35 6.14 2.78
CA ARG A 61 -16.30 6.42 1.33
C ARG A 61 -15.86 7.84 1.00
N ASN A 62 -16.15 8.78 1.87
CA ASN A 62 -15.75 10.18 1.76
C ASN A 62 -14.28 10.43 2.14
N GLY A 63 -13.50 9.38 2.45
CA GLY A 63 -12.08 9.45 2.77
C GLY A 63 -11.73 10.21 4.06
N ARG A 64 -12.71 10.44 4.95
CA ARG A 64 -12.58 11.29 6.13
C ARG A 64 -12.87 10.56 7.44
N ASN A 65 -12.32 11.10 8.52
CA ASN A 65 -12.53 10.64 9.91
C ASN A 65 -12.21 9.15 10.09
N ILE A 66 -11.16 8.68 9.43
CA ILE A 66 -10.71 7.29 9.47
C ILE A 66 -9.87 7.07 10.72
N THR A 67 -10.14 6.00 11.44
CA THR A 67 -9.36 5.57 12.61
C THR A 67 -8.39 4.44 12.24
N LEU A 68 -7.31 4.27 12.99
CA LEU A 68 -6.39 3.15 12.78
C LEU A 68 -7.06 1.76 12.93
N PRO A 69 -7.93 1.53 13.94
CA PRO A 69 -8.66 0.26 14.04
C PRO A 69 -9.52 -0.05 12.81
N GLN A 70 -10.15 0.94 12.18
CA GLN A 70 -10.91 0.72 10.93
C GLN A 70 -10.00 0.27 9.78
N VAL A 71 -8.79 0.85 9.68
CA VAL A 71 -7.80 0.41 8.68
C VAL A 71 -7.36 -1.03 8.96
N GLU A 72 -6.97 -1.35 10.19
CA GLU A 72 -6.57 -2.72 10.56
C GLU A 72 -7.69 -3.73 10.30
N GLU A 73 -8.93 -3.42 10.70
CA GLU A 73 -10.09 -4.26 10.46
C GLU A 73 -10.33 -4.49 8.96
N ALA A 74 -10.26 -3.44 8.13
CA ALA A 74 -10.40 -3.56 6.69
C ALA A 74 -9.31 -4.46 6.08
N LEU A 75 -8.04 -4.30 6.48
CA LEU A 75 -6.94 -5.12 6.00
C LEU A 75 -7.09 -6.60 6.40
N VAL A 76 -7.52 -6.87 7.64
CA VAL A 76 -7.72 -8.23 8.14
C VAL A 76 -8.92 -8.90 7.48
N THR A 77 -10.05 -8.20 7.40
CA THR A 77 -11.32 -8.79 6.98
C THR A 77 -11.53 -8.83 5.47
N ALA A 78 -11.02 -7.84 4.73
CA ALA A 78 -11.17 -7.75 3.28
C ALA A 78 -10.00 -8.38 2.52
N LEU A 79 -8.77 -8.22 3.04
CA LEU A 79 -7.54 -8.64 2.35
C LEU A 79 -6.84 -9.83 3.01
N HIS A 80 -7.46 -10.44 4.03
CA HIS A 80 -6.94 -11.61 4.72
C HIS A 80 -5.50 -11.44 5.23
N MET A 81 -5.15 -10.21 5.65
CA MET A 81 -3.86 -9.93 6.26
C MET A 81 -3.84 -10.42 7.71
N ASP A 82 -2.73 -11.03 8.12
CA ASP A 82 -2.52 -11.31 9.54
C ASP A 82 -2.39 -9.99 10.34
N LYS A 83 -2.56 -10.09 11.67
CA LYS A 83 -2.51 -8.93 12.55
C LYS A 83 -1.17 -8.20 12.49
N ALA A 84 -0.07 -8.93 12.34
CA ALA A 84 1.27 -8.34 12.30
C ALA A 84 1.46 -7.47 11.05
N LEU A 85 1.05 -7.95 9.88
CA LEU A 85 1.06 -7.22 8.63
C LEU A 85 0.11 -6.02 8.67
N ALA A 86 -1.13 -6.22 9.12
CA ALA A 86 -2.11 -5.14 9.24
C ALA A 86 -1.62 -4.01 10.15
N THR A 87 -1.01 -4.37 11.28
CA THR A 87 -0.41 -3.40 12.22
C THR A 87 0.79 -2.68 11.60
N ALA A 88 1.66 -3.41 10.89
CA ALA A 88 2.83 -2.84 10.23
C ALA A 88 2.45 -1.82 9.14
N ILE A 89 1.40 -2.10 8.35
CA ILE A 89 0.87 -1.18 7.33
C ILE A 89 0.19 0.03 7.98
N THR A 90 -0.51 -0.17 9.09
CA THR A 90 -1.30 0.88 9.74
C THR A 90 -0.46 1.83 10.59
N ASN A 91 0.61 1.34 11.23
CA ASN A 91 1.42 2.12 12.17
C ASN A 91 1.97 3.46 11.63
N PRO A 92 2.46 3.56 10.38
CA PRO A 92 2.89 4.84 9.81
C PRO A 92 1.81 5.93 9.83
N LEU A 93 0.54 5.55 9.68
CA LEU A 93 -0.60 6.49 9.65
C LEU A 93 -0.81 7.21 10.99
N ARG A 94 -0.19 6.75 12.09
CA ARG A 94 -0.17 7.45 13.39
C ARG A 94 0.32 8.89 13.26
N SER A 95 1.24 9.15 12.33
CA SER A 95 1.79 10.48 12.06
C SER A 95 0.77 11.47 11.48
N LEU A 96 -0.36 10.97 10.95
CA LEU A 96 -1.41 11.76 10.31
C LEU A 96 -2.61 12.01 11.22
N LEU A 97 -2.64 11.40 12.41
CA LEU A 97 -3.77 11.50 13.31
C LEU A 97 -3.91 12.92 13.86
N ARG A 98 -5.14 13.41 13.85
CA ARG A 98 -5.60 14.57 14.60
C ARG A 98 -5.73 14.22 16.09
N LYS A 99 -6.03 15.23 16.90
CA LYS A 99 -6.24 15.09 18.35
C LYS A 99 -7.40 14.16 18.71
N ASP A 100 -8.38 14.02 17.84
CA ASP A 100 -9.53 13.12 18.02
C ASP A 100 -9.23 11.65 17.65
N GLY A 101 -8.00 11.33 17.25
CA GLY A 101 -7.59 9.98 16.88
C GLY A 101 -8.00 9.57 15.47
N THR A 102 -8.42 10.51 14.62
CA THR A 102 -8.81 10.27 13.23
C THR A 102 -7.86 10.94 12.23
N PHE A 103 -7.86 10.49 10.98
CA PHE A 103 -7.20 11.16 9.85
C PHE A 103 -8.08 11.11 8.60
N ASP A 104 -7.75 11.94 7.61
CA ASP A 104 -8.37 11.90 6.28
C ASP A 104 -7.32 11.44 5.26
N LEU A 105 -7.74 10.72 4.22
CA LEU A 105 -6.83 10.21 3.18
C LEU A 105 -6.01 11.32 2.51
N VAL A 106 -6.57 12.54 2.42
CA VAL A 106 -5.89 13.70 1.87
C VAL A 106 -4.64 14.10 2.66
N LEU A 107 -4.58 13.79 3.96
CA LEU A 107 -3.40 14.08 4.78
C LEU A 107 -2.19 13.22 4.37
N MET A 108 -2.42 12.08 3.72
CA MET A 108 -1.35 11.25 3.19
C MET A 108 -0.58 11.90 2.04
N ARG A 109 -1.04 13.02 1.48
CA ARG A 109 -0.35 13.77 0.43
C ARG A 109 0.85 14.58 0.96
N GLN A 110 0.99 14.68 2.29
CA GLN A 110 2.08 15.39 2.93
C GLN A 110 3.42 14.71 2.62
N HIS A 111 4.25 15.43 1.87
CA HIS A 111 5.56 14.94 1.45
C HIS A 111 6.49 14.70 2.64
N ASN A 112 7.29 13.64 2.55
CA ASN A 112 8.25 13.18 3.56
C ASN A 112 7.66 12.69 4.89
N VAL A 113 6.35 12.42 4.95
CA VAL A 113 5.72 11.75 6.11
C VAL A 113 5.59 10.25 5.86
N ILE A 114 4.88 9.90 4.79
CA ILE A 114 4.75 8.54 4.24
C ILE A 114 4.90 8.61 2.72
N GLU A 115 4.28 9.63 2.11
CA GLU A 115 4.51 9.99 0.70
C GLU A 115 5.98 10.33 0.47
N HIS A 116 6.49 9.85 -0.66
CA HIS A 116 7.89 9.94 -1.04
C HIS A 116 8.02 9.99 -2.57
N ASP A 117 9.15 10.57 -3.01
CA ASP A 117 9.56 10.57 -4.41
C ASP A 117 9.84 9.15 -4.94
N ALA A 118 10.03 9.02 -6.26
CA ALA A 118 10.25 7.77 -6.98
C ALA A 118 9.08 6.76 -6.84
N SER A 119 7.87 7.28 -6.67
CA SER A 119 6.63 6.49 -6.70
C SER A 119 6.38 5.86 -8.08
N PHE A 120 5.80 4.65 -8.13
CA PHE A 120 5.61 3.93 -9.41
C PHE A 120 4.56 4.56 -10.32
N THR A 121 3.52 5.19 -9.74
CA THR A 121 2.35 5.69 -10.48
C THR A 121 1.96 7.11 -10.11
N ARG A 122 2.76 7.81 -9.29
CA ARG A 122 2.56 9.22 -8.88
C ARG A 122 3.83 9.99 -9.22
N LEU A 123 3.68 11.29 -9.52
CA LEU A 123 4.84 12.15 -9.74
C LEU A 123 5.58 12.41 -8.42
N ASP A 124 6.83 12.85 -8.53
CA ASP A 124 7.57 13.34 -7.37
C ASP A 124 6.99 14.68 -6.88
N PHE A 125 7.25 15.03 -5.62
CA PHE A 125 6.74 16.27 -5.04
C PHE A 125 7.17 17.52 -5.81
N ARG A 126 8.40 17.56 -6.33
CA ARG A 126 8.89 18.72 -7.11
C ARG A 126 8.15 18.91 -8.43
N GLU A 127 7.56 17.84 -8.95
CA GLU A 127 6.80 17.86 -10.21
C GLU A 127 5.36 18.34 -9.98
N GLY A 128 4.96 18.53 -8.71
CA GLY A 128 3.72 19.16 -8.28
C GLY A 128 2.65 18.18 -7.82
N ASP A 129 2.23 17.26 -8.69
CA ASP A 129 1.09 16.37 -8.44
C ASP A 129 1.52 14.98 -7.92
N ASN A 130 1.84 14.94 -6.62
CA ASN A 130 2.35 13.74 -5.93
C ASN A 130 1.28 12.72 -5.51
N PHE A 131 0.01 12.90 -5.92
CA PHE A 131 -1.08 12.05 -5.43
C PHE A 131 -1.98 11.48 -6.53
N ASN A 132 -2.22 12.21 -7.62
CA ASN A 132 -3.03 11.67 -8.71
C ASN A 132 -2.29 10.54 -9.42
N PHE A 133 -3.05 9.52 -9.79
CA PHE A 133 -2.58 8.46 -10.65
C PHE A 133 -2.09 9.04 -12.00
N GLN A 134 -0.92 8.60 -12.44
CA GLN A 134 -0.27 9.03 -13.67
C GLN A 134 -0.29 7.89 -14.71
N PRO A 135 -1.18 7.94 -15.72
CA PRO A 135 -1.30 6.88 -16.73
C PRO A 135 0.00 6.59 -17.48
N THR A 136 0.83 7.62 -17.72
CA THR A 136 2.12 7.47 -18.39
C THR A 136 3.12 6.68 -17.55
N LEU A 137 3.18 6.91 -16.23
CA LEU A 137 4.06 6.16 -15.34
C LEU A 137 3.59 4.70 -15.19
N PHE A 138 2.28 4.50 -15.10
CA PHE A 138 1.67 3.18 -15.07
C PHE A 138 1.95 2.38 -16.34
N ARG A 139 1.79 2.99 -17.52
CA ARG A 139 2.14 2.36 -18.79
C ARG A 139 3.60 1.94 -18.83
N LYS A 140 4.54 2.81 -18.42
CA LYS A 140 5.96 2.45 -18.32
C LYS A 140 6.20 1.26 -17.37
N MET A 141 5.50 1.19 -16.24
CA MET A 141 5.60 0.05 -15.32
C MET A 141 5.11 -1.25 -15.97
N LEU A 142 4.05 -1.19 -16.78
CA LEU A 142 3.58 -2.36 -17.55
C LEU A 142 4.53 -2.71 -18.70
N ASP A 143 5.15 -1.71 -19.34
CA ASP A 143 6.14 -1.92 -20.40
C ASP A 143 7.41 -2.60 -19.85
N ASP A 144 7.79 -2.31 -18.60
CA ASP A 144 8.88 -3.01 -17.90
C ASP A 144 8.62 -4.52 -17.73
N ALA A 145 7.38 -5.00 -17.92
CA ALA A 145 7.02 -6.42 -17.95
C ALA A 145 7.20 -7.08 -19.33
N ASN A 146 7.61 -6.34 -20.37
CA ASN A 146 7.89 -6.84 -21.72
C ASN A 146 6.73 -7.64 -22.34
N GLY A 147 5.48 -7.21 -22.10
CA GLY A 147 4.28 -7.87 -22.60
C GLY A 147 3.81 -9.09 -21.80
N GLY A 148 4.61 -9.56 -20.83
CA GLY A 148 4.22 -10.59 -19.86
C GLY A 148 3.44 -10.04 -18.66
N PRO A 149 3.12 -10.91 -17.68
CA PRO A 149 2.59 -10.46 -16.40
C PRO A 149 3.63 -9.64 -15.62
N VAL A 150 3.18 -8.81 -14.71
CA VAL A 150 4.06 -8.09 -13.79
C VAL A 150 4.61 -9.07 -12.75
N THR A 151 5.94 -9.12 -12.63
CA THR A 151 6.68 -10.01 -11.72
C THR A 151 7.64 -9.19 -10.85
N ILE A 152 8.33 -9.84 -9.91
CA ILE A 152 9.36 -9.16 -9.11
C ILE A 152 10.48 -8.57 -9.96
N SER A 153 10.91 -9.26 -11.02
CA SER A 153 11.93 -8.74 -11.94
C SER A 153 11.45 -7.51 -12.70
N SER A 154 10.19 -7.47 -13.17
CA SER A 154 9.68 -6.27 -13.83
C SER A 154 9.48 -5.10 -12.86
N LEU A 155 9.07 -5.38 -11.62
CA LEU A 155 9.01 -4.38 -10.56
C LEU A 155 10.41 -3.87 -10.18
N ALA A 156 11.45 -4.70 -10.22
CA ALA A 156 12.84 -4.26 -10.02
C ALA A 156 13.30 -3.30 -11.14
N ARG A 157 12.93 -3.59 -12.39
CA ARG A 157 13.17 -2.66 -13.52
C ARG A 157 12.43 -1.34 -13.33
N THR A 158 11.16 -1.40 -12.92
CA THR A 158 10.36 -0.20 -12.58
C THR A 158 11.03 0.60 -11.47
N TYR A 159 11.48 -0.07 -10.40
CA TYR A 159 12.15 0.55 -9.26
C TYR A 159 13.42 1.29 -9.69
N LEU A 160 14.30 0.61 -10.42
CA LEU A 160 15.55 1.20 -10.93
C LEU A 160 15.27 2.40 -11.84
N ARG A 161 14.29 2.28 -12.75
CA ARG A 161 13.90 3.34 -13.66
C ARG A 161 13.35 4.55 -12.91
N ARG A 162 12.40 4.37 -11.98
CA ARG A 162 11.81 5.47 -11.21
C ARG A 162 12.83 6.18 -10.34
N ASN A 163 13.72 5.45 -9.67
CA ASN A 163 14.81 6.05 -8.89
C ASN A 163 15.77 6.86 -9.78
N LYS A 164 16.07 6.38 -11.00
CA LYS A 164 16.87 7.15 -11.96
C LYS A 164 16.15 8.42 -12.42
N GLU A 165 14.90 8.30 -12.89
CA GLU A 165 14.08 9.42 -13.35
C GLU A 165 13.94 10.50 -12.26
N SER A 166 13.65 10.08 -11.03
CA SER A 166 13.53 10.94 -9.86
C SER A 166 14.83 11.70 -9.56
N ARG A 167 15.97 11.00 -9.54
CA ARG A 167 17.29 11.61 -9.37
C ARG A 167 17.63 12.59 -10.49
N ASP A 168 17.40 12.22 -11.73
CA ASP A 168 17.69 13.06 -12.90
C ASP A 168 16.84 14.34 -12.91
N ALA A 169 15.64 14.29 -12.32
CA ALA A 169 14.77 15.46 -12.12
C ALA A 169 15.21 16.35 -10.93
N GLY A 170 16.23 15.98 -10.15
CA GLY A 170 16.71 16.74 -8.98
C GLY A 170 16.17 16.24 -7.63
N ALA A 171 15.54 15.06 -7.59
CA ALA A 171 15.64 14.06 -6.52
C ALA A 171 16.67 14.25 -5.39
N PRO A 172 16.38 14.76 -4.18
CA PRO A 172 17.20 14.35 -3.05
C PRO A 172 17.04 12.83 -2.84
N ALA A 173 18.09 12.18 -2.35
CA ALA A 173 17.98 10.78 -1.95
C ALA A 173 16.96 10.63 -0.81
N LEU A 174 16.14 9.58 -0.87
CA LEU A 174 15.18 9.30 0.20
C LEU A 174 15.92 9.05 1.52
N PRO A 175 15.44 9.60 2.65
CA PRO A 175 15.94 9.19 3.96
C PRO A 175 15.67 7.70 4.18
N TRP A 176 16.49 7.04 4.98
CA TRP A 176 16.47 5.58 5.18
C TRP A 176 15.07 5.01 5.44
N ASN A 177 14.27 5.66 6.27
CA ASN A 177 12.90 5.22 6.56
C ASN A 177 12.00 5.26 5.32
N LEU A 178 12.06 6.31 4.48
CA LEU A 178 11.25 6.41 3.27
C LEU A 178 11.78 5.51 2.15
N TRP A 179 13.09 5.26 2.13
CA TRP A 179 13.65 4.23 1.25
C TRP A 179 13.06 2.85 1.57
N PHE A 180 12.94 2.47 2.86
CA PHE A 180 12.26 1.23 3.26
C PHE A 180 10.77 1.23 2.87
N VAL A 181 10.06 2.35 3.06
CA VAL A 181 8.66 2.48 2.63
C VAL A 181 8.53 2.28 1.11
N ASN A 182 9.36 2.95 0.32
CA ASN A 182 9.38 2.83 -1.14
C ASN A 182 9.65 1.38 -1.59
N LEU A 183 10.60 0.70 -0.95
CA LEU A 183 10.91 -0.71 -1.23
C LEU A 183 9.71 -1.63 -0.93
N LEU A 184 9.10 -1.51 0.25
CA LEU A 184 7.96 -2.34 0.65
C LEU A 184 6.73 -2.05 -0.23
N GLN A 185 6.45 -0.78 -0.54
CA GLN A 185 5.33 -0.40 -1.40
C GLN A 185 5.46 -0.95 -2.82
N SER A 186 6.70 -1.06 -3.34
CA SER A 186 6.99 -1.60 -4.67
C SER A 186 6.51 -3.05 -4.87
N VAL A 187 6.39 -3.82 -3.78
CA VAL A 187 5.93 -5.22 -3.80
C VAL A 187 4.64 -5.45 -3.00
N SER A 188 4.04 -4.39 -2.45
CA SER A 188 2.89 -4.52 -1.56
C SER A 188 1.67 -5.13 -2.24
N LEU A 189 1.41 -4.77 -3.51
CA LEU A 189 0.34 -5.39 -4.28
C LEU A 189 0.60 -6.88 -4.55
N MET A 190 1.85 -7.26 -4.84
CA MET A 190 2.23 -8.66 -5.05
C MET A 190 1.92 -9.52 -3.82
N ASN A 191 2.32 -9.02 -2.63
CA ASN A 191 2.00 -9.68 -1.38
C ASN A 191 0.49 -9.68 -1.11
N THR A 192 -0.22 -8.59 -1.43
CA THR A 192 -1.67 -8.47 -1.21
C THR A 192 -2.46 -9.41 -2.12
N ALA A 193 -2.07 -9.54 -3.38
CA ALA A 193 -2.79 -10.35 -4.35
C ALA A 193 -2.66 -11.85 -4.07
N LYS A 194 -1.49 -12.34 -3.62
CA LYS A 194 -1.21 -13.78 -3.43
C LYS A 194 -1.50 -14.62 -4.67
N MET A 195 -1.05 -14.16 -5.83
CA MET A 195 -1.28 -14.81 -7.13
C MET A 195 -0.01 -15.44 -7.69
N GLY A 196 0.68 -16.26 -6.89
CA GLY A 196 1.85 -17.01 -7.37
C GLY A 196 3.07 -16.18 -7.80
N GLY A 197 3.10 -14.86 -7.56
CA GLY A 197 4.21 -13.99 -7.95
C GLY A 197 4.06 -13.32 -9.33
N GLU A 198 2.92 -13.52 -10.00
CA GLU A 198 2.59 -12.92 -11.29
C GLU A 198 1.28 -12.15 -11.20
N LEU A 199 1.27 -10.90 -11.62
CA LEU A 199 0.07 -10.06 -11.66
C LEU A 199 -0.30 -9.79 -13.11
N SER A 200 -1.51 -10.18 -13.50
CA SER A 200 -2.02 -9.91 -14.85
C SER A 200 -2.15 -8.41 -15.07
N ARG A 201 -2.13 -7.99 -16.35
CA ARG A 201 -2.39 -6.57 -16.71
C ARG A 201 -3.74 -6.10 -16.19
N GLU A 202 -4.75 -6.97 -16.21
CA GLU A 202 -6.09 -6.66 -15.72
C GLU A 202 -6.10 -6.38 -14.21
N VAL A 203 -5.42 -7.21 -13.40
CA VAL A 203 -5.29 -6.98 -11.95
C VAL A 203 -4.57 -5.67 -11.67
N MET A 204 -3.49 -5.39 -12.43
CA MET A 204 -2.75 -4.13 -12.30
C MET A 204 -3.60 -2.91 -12.67
N THR A 205 -4.34 -2.97 -13.78
CA THR A 205 -5.22 -1.90 -14.26
C THR A 205 -6.36 -1.66 -13.27
N THR A 206 -7.03 -2.73 -12.81
CA THR A 206 -8.09 -2.63 -11.80
C THR A 206 -7.57 -1.96 -10.53
N PHE A 207 -6.39 -2.36 -10.05
CA PHE A 207 -5.85 -1.79 -8.82
C PHE A 207 -5.38 -0.35 -8.95
N TYR A 208 -4.67 0.02 -10.01
CA TYR A 208 -4.08 1.36 -10.12
C TYR A 208 -4.97 2.39 -10.80
N GLU A 209 -5.72 2.02 -11.84
CA GLU A 209 -6.55 2.96 -12.60
C GLU A 209 -7.92 3.15 -11.96
N GLU A 210 -8.53 2.06 -11.49
CA GLU A 210 -9.84 2.10 -10.83
C GLU A 210 -9.72 2.31 -9.32
N GLU A 211 -8.53 2.09 -8.75
CA GLU A 211 -8.33 2.03 -7.30
C GLU A 211 -9.39 1.13 -6.69
N ARG A 212 -9.33 -0.15 -7.10
CA ARG A 212 -10.25 -1.21 -6.71
C ARG A 212 -9.46 -2.51 -6.53
N PHE A 213 -9.73 -3.27 -5.47
CA PHE A 213 -9.31 -4.66 -5.40
C PHE A 213 -10.26 -5.52 -6.23
N SER A 214 -9.72 -6.35 -7.13
CA SER A 214 -10.54 -7.30 -7.90
C SER A 214 -11.17 -8.33 -6.98
N GLU A 215 -12.28 -8.94 -7.43
CA GLU A 215 -12.94 -10.02 -6.68
C GLU A 215 -11.97 -11.19 -6.43
N GLU A 216 -11.09 -11.49 -7.39
CA GLU A 216 -10.05 -12.50 -7.22
C GLU A 216 -9.16 -12.24 -5.98
N ILE A 217 -8.79 -10.99 -5.71
CA ILE A 217 -8.00 -10.65 -4.52
C ILE A 217 -8.84 -10.77 -3.24
N LEU A 218 -10.09 -10.29 -3.28
CA LEU A 218 -11.00 -10.24 -2.13
C LEU A 218 -11.52 -11.63 -1.71
N GLU A 219 -11.73 -12.51 -2.68
CA GLU A 219 -12.22 -13.88 -2.46
C GLU A 219 -11.09 -14.85 -2.10
N ASN A 220 -9.84 -14.52 -2.46
CA ASN A 220 -8.68 -15.33 -2.10
C ASN A 220 -8.50 -15.35 -0.57
N ARG A 221 -8.68 -16.53 0.04
CA ARG A 221 -8.62 -16.74 1.49
C ARG A 221 -7.23 -17.01 2.04
N GLU A 222 -6.19 -17.04 1.20
CA GLU A 222 -4.83 -17.25 1.69
C GLU A 222 -4.40 -16.13 2.64
N THR A 223 -3.69 -16.46 3.71
CA THR A 223 -3.25 -15.43 4.66
C THR A 223 -2.06 -14.65 4.09
N ARG A 224 -2.16 -13.32 4.11
CA ARG A 224 -1.07 -12.41 3.76
C ARG A 224 -0.30 -12.06 5.03
N THR A 225 1.01 -12.26 5.00
CA THR A 225 1.85 -12.15 6.21
C THR A 225 2.94 -11.11 6.06
N LEU A 226 3.42 -10.60 7.19
CA LEU A 226 4.55 -9.66 7.21
C LEU A 226 5.83 -10.32 6.66
N ILE A 227 6.03 -11.60 6.98
CA ILE A 227 7.16 -12.38 6.46
C ILE A 227 7.07 -12.52 4.93
N GLY A 228 5.86 -12.71 4.37
CA GLY A 228 5.65 -12.76 2.93
C GLY A 228 6.02 -11.43 2.24
N LEU A 229 5.60 -10.30 2.82
CA LEU A 229 5.95 -8.97 2.31
C LEU A 229 7.47 -8.74 2.33
N VAL A 230 8.12 -9.07 3.45
CA VAL A 230 9.58 -8.95 3.59
C VAL A 230 10.29 -9.88 2.60
N GLY A 231 9.79 -11.10 2.40
CA GLY A 231 10.32 -12.04 1.41
C GLY A 231 10.31 -11.45 0.00
N TYR A 232 9.19 -10.87 -0.44
CA TYR A 232 9.12 -10.20 -1.73
C TYR A 232 10.06 -8.99 -1.83
N ALA A 233 10.20 -8.20 -0.75
CA ALA A 233 11.12 -7.06 -0.73
C ALA A 233 12.59 -7.51 -0.85
N MET A 234 12.95 -8.64 -0.22
CA MET A 234 14.27 -9.24 -0.36
C MET A 234 14.50 -9.77 -1.79
N SER A 235 13.51 -10.42 -2.40
CA SER A 235 13.59 -10.83 -3.81
C SER A 235 13.73 -9.63 -4.75
N LEU A 236 13.02 -8.53 -4.49
CA LEU A 236 13.15 -7.28 -5.24
C LEU A 236 14.58 -6.73 -5.12
N LEU A 237 15.12 -6.64 -3.91
CA LEU A 237 16.51 -6.21 -3.69
C LEU A 237 17.52 -7.09 -4.43
N PHE A 238 17.31 -8.40 -4.42
CA PHE A 238 18.15 -9.34 -5.15
C PHE A 238 18.12 -9.06 -6.66
N CYS A 239 16.94 -8.88 -7.25
CA CYS A 239 16.77 -8.50 -8.66
C CYS A 239 17.40 -7.13 -8.97
N ILE A 240 17.29 -6.15 -8.09
CA ILE A 240 17.92 -4.83 -8.22
C ILE A 240 19.45 -4.94 -8.25
N VAL A 241 20.04 -5.72 -7.34
CA VAL A 241 21.49 -5.90 -7.22
C VAL A 241 22.05 -6.64 -8.43
N LEU A 242 21.38 -7.70 -8.87
CA LEU A 242 21.80 -8.49 -10.03
C LEU A 242 21.39 -7.88 -11.39
N ARG A 243 20.52 -6.87 -11.38
CA ARG A 243 19.94 -6.23 -12.57
C ARG A 243 19.22 -7.22 -13.50
N ILE A 244 18.42 -8.12 -12.92
CA ILE A 244 17.63 -9.15 -13.62
C ILE A 244 16.12 -8.95 -13.49
#